data_AF-A0A1I8B9B8-F1
#
_entry.id   AF-A0A1I8B9B8-F1
#
_cell.length_a   1.000
_cell.length_b   1.000
_cell.length_c   1.000
_cell.angle_alpha   90.00
_cell.angle_beta   90.00
_cell.angle_gamma   90.00
#
_symmetry.space_group_name_H-M   'P 1'
#
loop_
_entity.id
_entity.type
_entity.pdbx_description
1 polymer ?
#
loop_
_entity_poly.entity_id
_entity_poly.type
_entity_poly.pdbx_seq_one_letter_code
_entity_poly.pdbx_strand_id
1 'polypeptide(L)'
;MAKRYLSAPSTSVASEQLFSVARDVFDYRRSRLSPENAEMLIFLHNSIPDLMVRSRASNLPAKGGDVTDSTTNSLNDLKYKCS
;
A
#
# COMPACT_ATOMS: atom_id res chain seq x y z
N MET A 1 20.12 9.16 -1.56
CA MET A 1 20.47 7.73 -1.68
C MET A 1 19.57 6.82 -0.84
N ALA A 2 19.34 7.11 0.45
CA ALA A 2 18.53 6.28 1.36
C ALA A 2 17.13 5.88 0.84
N LYS A 3 16.38 6.79 0.19
CA LYS A 3 15.01 6.52 -0.30
C LYS A 3 14.92 5.33 -1.27
N ARG A 4 15.96 5.05 -2.08
CA ARG A 4 15.97 3.94 -3.05
C ARG A 4 16.21 2.57 -2.41
N TYR A 5 16.85 2.55 -1.23
CA TYR A 5 17.12 1.31 -0.51
C TYR A 5 15.97 0.95 0.42
N LEU A 6 15.23 1.95 0.92
CA LEU A 6 14.03 1.76 1.74
C LEU A 6 12.75 1.60 0.91
N SER A 7 12.82 1.70 -0.42
CA SER A 7 11.65 1.56 -1.30
C SER A 7 11.32 0.11 -1.64
N ALA A 8 12.27 -0.82 -1.46
CA ALA A 8 11.99 -2.22 -1.65
C ALA A 8 11.14 -2.74 -0.48
N PRO A 9 10.00 -3.40 -0.75
CA PRO A 9 9.25 -4.03 0.33
C PRO A 9 10.12 -5.11 0.98
N SER A 10 10.08 -5.19 2.31
CA SER A 10 10.85 -6.17 3.09
C SER A 10 10.39 -7.63 2.88
N THR A 11 9.27 -7.85 2.18
CA THR A 11 8.58 -9.14 2.09
C THR A 11 8.10 -9.44 0.66
N SER A 12 7.93 -10.72 0.34
CA SER A 12 7.42 -11.22 -0.95
C SER A 12 5.90 -11.11 -1.09
N VAL A 13 5.18 -10.70 -0.05
CA VAL A 13 3.71 -10.69 0.02
C VAL A 13 3.09 -9.91 -1.14
N ALA A 14 3.71 -8.79 -1.56
CA ALA A 14 3.24 -8.01 -2.70
C ALA A 14 3.29 -8.80 -4.03
N SER A 15 4.33 -9.61 -4.22
CA SER A 15 4.47 -10.48 -5.39
C SER A 15 3.46 -11.62 -5.36
N GLU A 16 3.23 -12.23 -4.19
CA GLU A 16 2.25 -13.31 -4.03
C GLU A 16 0.83 -12.85 -4.35
N GLN A 17 0.45 -11.65 -3.90
CA GLN A 17 -0.83 -11.04 -4.26
C GLN A 17 -0.95 -10.83 -5.77
N LEU A 18 0.09 -10.29 -6.41
CA LEU A 18 0.12 -10.10 -7.86
C LEU A 18 -0.01 -11.44 -8.62
N PHE A 19 0.75 -12.47 -8.21
CA PHE A 19 0.70 -13.79 -8.84
C PHE A 19 -0.63 -14.51 -8.61
N SER A 20 -1.27 -14.32 -7.46
CA SER A 20 -2.61 -14.85 -7.19
C SER A 20 -3.64 -14.24 -8.13
N VAL A 21 -3.62 -12.92 -8.31
CA VAL A 21 -4.53 -12.23 -9.25
C VAL A 21 -4.22 -12.65 -10.69
N ALA A 22 -2.93 -12.74 -11.05
CA ALA A 22 -2.51 -13.21 -12.36
C ALA A 22 -3.04 -14.61 -12.66
N ARG A 23 -2.97 -15.53 -11.69
CA ARG A 23 -3.53 -16.88 -11.83
C ARG A 23 -5.02 -16.86 -12.20
N ASP A 24 -5.80 -15.98 -11.57
CA ASP A 24 -7.23 -15.87 -11.84
C ASP A 24 -7.51 -15.26 -13.25
N VAL A 25 -6.61 -14.40 -13.74
CA VAL A 25 -6.67 -13.83 -15.10
C VAL A 25 -6.28 -14.85 -16.17
N PHE A 26 -5.26 -15.67 -15.91
CA PHE A 26 -4.73 -16.71 -16.80
C PHE A 26 -5.47 -18.06 -16.69
N ASP A 27 -6.65 -18.08 -16.07
CA ASP A 27 -7.45 -19.30 -15.89
C ASP A 27 -7.78 -20.00 -17.24
N TYR A 28 -7.95 -21.32 -17.21
CA TYR A 28 -8.17 -22.18 -18.38
C TYR A 28 -9.38 -21.73 -19.23
N ARG A 29 -10.38 -21.14 -18.57
CA ARG A 29 -11.59 -20.58 -19.21
C ARG A 29 -11.30 -19.37 -20.10
N ARG A 30 -10.15 -18.70 -19.91
CA ARG A 30 -9.70 -17.50 -20.65
C ARG A 30 -8.49 -17.79 -21.56
N SER A 31 -8.32 -19.03 -22.02
CA SER A 31 -7.22 -19.49 -22.87
C SER A 31 -7.02 -18.76 -24.21
N ARG A 32 -7.97 -17.90 -24.61
CA ARG A 32 -7.90 -17.06 -25.82
C ARG A 32 -7.31 -15.66 -25.55
N LEU A 33 -6.98 -15.34 -24.30
CA LEU A 33 -6.39 -14.05 -23.94
C LEU A 33 -4.89 -14.08 -24.27
N SER A 34 -4.42 -13.11 -25.06
CA SER A 34 -2.98 -12.97 -25.32
C SER A 34 -2.26 -12.53 -24.03
N PRO A 35 -1.00 -12.94 -23.85
CA PRO A 35 -0.23 -12.59 -22.66
C PRO A 35 -0.08 -11.06 -22.50
N GLU A 36 0.11 -10.31 -23.59
CA GLU A 36 0.23 -8.84 -23.50
C GLU A 36 -1.06 -8.20 -22.96
N ASN A 37 -2.21 -8.72 -23.40
CA ASN A 37 -3.51 -8.23 -22.94
C ASN A 37 -3.79 -8.61 -21.48
N ALA A 38 -3.34 -9.79 -21.04
CA ALA A 38 -3.42 -10.21 -19.65
C ALA A 38 -2.57 -9.34 -18.73
N GLU A 39 -1.34 -9.00 -19.13
CA GLU A 39 -0.47 -8.09 -18.38
C GLU A 39 -1.08 -6.69 -18.23
N MET A 40 -1.66 -6.14 -19.31
CA MET A 40 -2.38 -4.86 -19.24
C MET A 40 -3.57 -4.89 -18.28
N LEU A 41 -4.33 -5.99 -18.27
CA LEU A 41 -5.46 -6.15 -17.35
C LEU A 41 -5.00 -6.21 -15.88
N ILE A 42 -3.91 -6.94 -15.59
CA ILE A 42 -3.33 -7.03 -14.25
C ILE A 42 -2.86 -5.63 -13.78
N PHE A 43 -2.22 -4.88 -14.67
CA PHE A 43 -1.78 -3.51 -14.38
C PHE A 43 -2.96 -2.58 -14.05
N LEU A 44 -4.02 -2.61 -14.87
CA LEU A 44 -5.22 -1.79 -14.65
C LEU A 44 -5.94 -2.19 -13.35
N HIS A 45 -6.06 -3.49 -13.07
CA HIS A 45 -6.67 -4.00 -11.84
C HIS A 45 -5.97 -3.47 -10.58
N ASN A 46 -4.63 -3.38 -10.61
CA ASN A 46 -3.86 -2.91 -9.45
C ASN A 46 -3.81 -1.37 -9.35
N SER A 47 -3.86 -0.65 -10.47
CA SER A 47 -3.68 0.81 -10.51
C SER A 47 -4.98 1.61 -10.33
N ILE A 48 -6.11 1.11 -10.83
CA ILE A 48 -7.41 1.80 -10.75
C ILE A 48 -7.88 2.05 -9.31
N PRO A 49 -7.75 1.09 -8.36
CA PRO A 49 -8.12 1.33 -6.97
C PRO A 49 -7.33 2.48 -6.34
N ASP A 50 -6.02 2.54 -6.62
CA ASP A 50 -5.15 3.61 -6.11
C ASP A 50 -5.50 4.97 -6.74
N LEU A 51 -5.82 4.98 -8.05
CA LEU A 51 -6.25 6.20 -8.74
C LEU A 51 -7.59 6.74 -8.21
N MET A 52 -8.55 5.85 -7.90
CA MET A 52 -9.85 6.24 -7.35
C MET A 52 -9.77 6.74 -5.90
N VAL A 53 -8.82 6.22 -5.11
CA VAL A 53 -8.56 6.71 -3.74
C VAL A 53 -7.83 8.06 -3.77
N ARG A 54 -6.85 8.24 -4.68
CA ARG A 54 -6.13 9.51 -4.86
C ARG A 54 -7.02 10.65 -5.34
N SER A 55 -7.95 10.40 -6.26
CA SER A 55 -8.90 11.42 -6.75
C SER A 55 -9.90 11.87 -5.68
N ARG A 56 -10.16 11.04 -4.68
CA ARG A 56 -10.90 11.42 -3.46
C ARG A 56 -10.03 12.20 -2.48
N ALA A 57 -8.76 11.84 -2.33
CA ALA A 57 -7.82 12.54 -1.45
C ALA A 57 -7.55 14.00 -1.88
N SER A 58 -7.62 14.30 -3.19
CA SER A 58 -7.53 15.69 -3.69
C SER A 58 -8.78 16.56 -3.39
N ASN A 59 -9.88 15.96 -2.91
CA ASN A 59 -11.07 16.69 -2.46
C ASN A 59 -11.12 16.83 -0.92
N LEU A 60 -10.09 16.36 -0.19
CA LEU A 60 -9.98 16.63 1.23
C LEU A 60 -9.30 17.99 1.40
N PRO A 61 -9.86 18.94 2.17
CA PRO A 61 -9.18 20.21 2.43
C PRO A 61 -7.82 19.88 3.04
N ALA A 62 -6.76 20.41 2.43
CA ALA A 62 -5.43 20.39 3.02
C ALA A 62 -5.57 20.91 4.46
N LYS A 63 -5.45 20.02 5.44
CA LYS A 63 -5.29 20.41 6.84
C LYS A 63 -3.93 21.06 6.96
N GLY A 64 -3.87 22.35 6.65
CA GLY A 64 -2.96 23.27 7.29
C GLY A 64 -3.23 23.19 8.79
N GLY A 65 -2.19 22.89 9.54
CA GLY A 65 -2.25 22.65 10.98
C GLY A 65 -0.84 22.50 11.51
N ASP A 66 -0.10 23.60 11.45
CA ASP A 66 0.94 23.88 12.43
C ASP A 66 0.27 23.90 13.81
N VAL A 67 0.58 22.93 14.65
CA VAL A 67 0.30 22.96 16.09
C VAL A 67 1.56 22.47 16.77
N THR A 68 2.33 23.43 17.27
CA THR A 68 3.35 23.23 18.30
C THR A 68 2.69 22.71 19.57
N ASP A 69 2.86 21.42 19.88
CA ASP A 69 2.62 20.92 21.24
C ASP A 69 3.94 20.44 21.84
N SER A 70 4.68 21.41 22.39
CA SER A 70 5.53 21.19 23.54
C SER A 70 4.67 20.68 24.69
N THR A 71 4.59 19.37 24.92
CA THR A 71 4.15 18.84 26.22
C THR A 71 4.98 17.62 26.58
N THR A 72 5.80 17.83 27.59
CA THR A 72 6.48 16.84 28.43
C THR A 72 5.52 15.71 28.85
N ASN A 73 5.86 14.45 28.55
CA ASN A 73 5.37 13.32 29.32
C ASN A 73 6.56 12.65 29.99
N SER A 74 7.07 13.33 31.01
CA SER A 74 7.73 12.68 32.14
C SER A 74 6.64 12.19 33.08
N LEU A 75 6.88 11.03 33.71
CA LEU A 75 6.05 10.34 34.71
C LEU A 75 4.91 9.47 34.15
N ASN A 76 5.27 8.25 33.72
CA ASN A 76 4.50 7.03 34.04
C ASN A 76 5.31 5.70 33.96
N ASP A 77 6.65 5.74 34.04
CA ASP A 77 7.51 4.54 34.12
C ASP A 77 7.60 3.93 35.53
N LEU A 78 6.49 3.86 36.27
CA LEU A 78 6.45 3.27 37.61
C LEU A 78 5.21 2.41 37.84
N LYS A 79 4.78 1.66 36.81
CA LYS A 79 3.75 0.62 36.96
C LYS A 79 4.14 -0.78 36.50
N TYR A 80 5.44 -1.03 36.35
CA TYR A 80 5.99 -2.39 36.28
C TYR A 80 7.07 -2.55 37.34
N LYS A 81 6.65 -2.45 38.61
CA LYS A 81 7.45 -2.84 39.78
C LYS A 81 6.68 -3.95 40.51
N CYS A 82 7.29 -5.14 40.50
CA CYS A 82 7.00 -6.33 41.31
C CYS A 82 5.78 -7.20 40.93
N SER A 83 6.05 -8.38 40.37
CA SER A 83 6.06 -9.63 41.14
C SER A 83 7.11 -10.61 40.61
#